data_AF-A0A960DR23-F1
#
_entry.id   AF-A0A960DR23-F1
#
_cell.length_a   1.000
_cell.length_b   1.000
_cell.length_c   1.000
_cell.angle_alpha   90.00
_cell.angle_beta   90.00
_cell.angle_gamma   90.00
#
_symmetry.space_group_name_H-M   'P 1'
#
loop_
_entity.id
_entity.type
_entity.pdbx_description
1 polymer ?
#
loop_
_entity_poly.entity_id
_entity_poly.type
_entity_poly.pdbx_seq_one_letter_code
_entity_poly.pdbx_strand_id
1 'polypeptide(L)' 'PLITACAYWFECRVTDTVERGDHTVFVAEVVDAGVRDDAVTPMLLRDTGMNYGG' A
#
# COMPACT_ATOMS: atom_id res chain seq x y z
N PRO A 1 4.25 -11.26 3.64
CA PRO A 1 5.18 -11.79 2.61
C PRO A 1 5.63 -10.65 1.70
N LEU A 2 6.89 -10.64 1.27
CA LEU A 2 7.47 -9.54 0.50
C LEU A 2 7.50 -9.88 -1.00
N ILE A 3 6.89 -9.04 -1.83
CA ILE A 3 6.97 -9.16 -3.30
C ILE A 3 8.29 -8.52 -3.75
N THR A 4 9.27 -9.36 -4.06
CA THR A 4 10.65 -8.91 -4.33
C THR A 4 10.82 -8.15 -5.64
N ALA A 5 9.87 -8.27 -6.57
CA ALA A 5 9.86 -7.54 -7.82
C ALA A 5 9.43 -6.06 -7.70
N CYS A 6 8.86 -5.64 -6.56
CA CYS A 6 8.43 -4.26 -6.35
C CYS A 6 9.61 -3.36 -5.92
N ALA A 7 9.64 -2.13 -6.44
CA ALA A 7 10.66 -1.12 -6.16
C ALA A 7 10.68 -0.63 -4.70
N TYR A 8 9.51 -0.56 -4.07
CA TYR A 8 9.32 -0.07 -2.71
C TYR A 8 8.53 -1.09 -1.87
N TRP A 9 8.79 -1.13 -0.56
CA TRP A 9 8.01 -1.93 0.37
C TRP A 9 8.04 -1.32 1.77
N PHE A 10 7.05 -1.67 2.58
CA PHE A 10 7.01 -1.38 4.01
C PHE A 10 6.23 -2.47 4.76
N GLU A 11 6.57 -2.68 6.02
CA GLU A 11 5.86 -3.53 6.97
C GLU A 11 5.26 -2.66 8.07
N CYS A 12 4.05 -3.01 8.50
CA CYS A 12 3.36 -2.25 9.55
C CYS A 12 2.81 -3.15 10.65
N ARG A 13 2.66 -2.57 11.84
CA ARG A 13 1.84 -3.11 12.93
C ARG A 13 0.51 -2.36 12.99
N VAL A 14 -0.61 -3.08 12.89
CA VAL A 14 -1.95 -2.48 13.01
C VAL A 14 -2.10 -1.88 14.42
N THR A 15 -2.46 -0.60 14.49
CA THR A 15 -2.74 0.11 15.73
C THR A 15 -4.24 0.27 15.95
N ASP A 16 -5.02 0.41 14.87
CA ASP A 16 -6.46 0.62 14.93
C ASP A 16 -7.17 -0.07 13.77
N THR A 17 -8.41 -0.48 14.05
CA THR A 17 -9.35 -1.07 13.09
C THR A 17 -10.62 -0.24 13.11
N VAL A 18 -10.93 0.45 12.01
CA VAL A 18 -12.08 1.35 11.92
C VAL A 18 -13.12 0.76 10.97
N GLU A 19 -14.23 0.28 11.53
CA GLU A 19 -15.34 -0.33 10.79
C GLU A 19 -16.45 0.70 10.51
N ARG A 20 -16.62 1.09 9.25
CA ARG A 20 -17.64 2.04 8.79
C ARG A 20 -18.08 1.69 7.35
N GLY A 21 -19.11 0.87 7.21
CA GLY A 21 -19.63 0.43 5.91
C GLY A 21 -19.24 -1.00 5.59
N ASP A 22 -19.02 -1.30 4.32
CA ASP A 22 -18.68 -2.63 3.81
C ASP A 22 -17.18 -2.93 3.78
N HIS A 23 -16.34 -1.92 4.09
CA HIS A 23 -14.89 -2.05 4.21
C HIS A 23 -14.39 -1.62 5.60
N THR A 24 -13.25 -2.18 5.98
CA THR A 24 -12.52 -1.82 7.20
C THR A 24 -11.30 -0.97 6.86
N VAL A 25 -11.15 0.17 7.51
CA VAL A 25 -9.94 1.00 7.42
C VAL A 25 -8.99 0.58 8.53
N PHE A 26 -7.83 0.04 8.17
CA PHE A 26 -6.77 -0.27 9.11
C PHE A 26 -5.79 0.92 9.21
N VAL A 27 -5.54 1.36 10.44
CA VAL A 27 -4.45 2.30 10.75
C VAL A 27 -3.29 1.49 11.30
N ALA A 28 -2.09 1.75 10.81
CA ALA A 28 -0.92 0.95 11.17
C ALA A 28 0.35 1.80 11.21
N GLU A 29 1.22 1.48 12.18
CA GLU A 29 2.54 2.06 12.35
C GLU A 29 3.54 1.35 11.42
N VAL A 30 4.29 2.09 10.63
CA VAL A 30 5.41 1.54 9.84
C VAL A 30 6.52 1.10 10.79
N VAL A 31 6.86 -0.19 10.76
CA VAL A 31 7.90 -0.77 11.63
C VAL A 31 9.17 -1.17 10.87
N ASP A 32 9.07 -1.32 9.55
CA ASP A 32 10.22 -1.49 8.65
C ASP A 32 9.86 -1.02 7.23
N ALA A 33 10.86 -0.64 6.45
CA ALA A 33 10.68 -0.22 5.06
C ALA A 33 11.98 -0.33 4.26
N GLY A 34 11.84 -0.42 2.94
CA GLY A 34 13.00 -0.42 2.07
C GLY A 34 12.71 0.03 0.65
N VAL A 35 13.78 0.50 0.01
CA VAL A 35 13.81 0.91 -1.40
C VAL A 35 14.80 0.01 -2.12
N ARG A 36 14.36 -0.62 -3.20
CA ARG A 36 15.20 -1.44 -4.07
C ARG A 36 15.71 -0.64 -5.26
N ASP A 37 14.86 0.21 -5.82
CA ASP A 37 15.15 1.04 -6.98
C ASP A 37 14.33 2.33 -6.88
N ASP A 38 15.00 3.45 -6.61
CA ASP A 38 14.36 4.76 -6.46
C ASP A 38 14.16 5.50 -7.80
N ALA A 39 14.69 4.95 -8.90
CA ALA A 39 14.48 5.49 -10.24
C ALA A 39 13.12 5.06 -10.83
N VAL A 40 12.45 4.06 -10.24
CA VAL A 40 11.16 3.57 -10.71
C VAL A 40 10.04 4.55 -10.35
N THR A 41 9.41 5.13 -11.36
CA THR A 41 8.20 5.92 -11.20
C THR A 41 7.02 5.04 -10.72
N PRO A 42 6.34 5.38 -9.61
CA PRO A 42 5.18 4.62 -9.15
C PRO A 42 4.04 4.58 -10.17
N MET A 43 3.37 3.43 -10.28
CA MET A 43 2.22 3.26 -11.16
C MET A 43 1.00 4.01 -10.61
N LEU A 44 0.41 4.87 -11.44
CA LEU A 44 -0.81 5.58 -11.10
C LEU A 44 -2.03 4.78 -11.56
N LEU A 45 -3.01 4.56 -10.69
CA LEU A 45 -4.22 3.77 -11.02
C LEU A 45 -4.91 4.29 -12.29
N ARG A 46 -5.01 5.62 -12.44
CA ARG A 46 -5.64 6.28 -13.59
C ARG A 46 -4.98 5.98 -14.94
N ASP A 47 -3.70 5.63 -14.95
CA ASP A 47 -2.97 5.35 -16.19
C ASP A 47 -3.23 3.91 -16.69
N THR A 48 -3.84 3.07 -15.86
CA THR A 48 -4.16 1.66 -16.19
C THR A 48 -5.51 1.48 -16.88
N GLY A 49 -6.33 2.54 -16.95
CA GLY A 49 -7.73 2.45 -17.40
C GLY A 49 -8.68 1.82 -16.38
N MET A 50 -8.18 1.41 -15.21
CA MET A 50 -8.99 0.81 -14.14
C MET A 50 -9.63 1.87 -13.24
N ASN A 51 -10.69 1.46 -12.57
CA ASN A 51 -11.36 2.24 -11.52
C ASN A 51 -11.67 1.29 -10.33
N TYR A 52 -11.56 1.82 -9.11
CA TYR A 52 -12.01 1.14 -7.90
C TYR A 52 -12.67 2.15 -6.95
N GLY A 53 -13.97 2.37 -7.12
CA GLY A 53 -14.81 3.22 -6.28
C GLY A 53 -15.88 3.97 -7.08
N GLY A 54 -16.93 4.44 -6.40
CA GLY A 54 -18.08 5.11 -7.02
C GLY A 54 -19.34 4.93 -6.21
#